data_AF-A0A969JMJ9-F1
#
_entry.id   AF-A0A969JMJ9-F1
#
_cell.length_a   1.000
_cell.length_b   1.000
_cell.length_c   1.000
_cell.angle_alpha   90.00
_cell.angle_beta   90.00
_cell.angle_gamma   90.00
#
_symmetry.space_group_name_H-M   'P 1'
#
loop_
_entity.id
_entity.type
_entity.pdbx_description
1 polymer ?
#
loop_
_entity_poly.entity_id
_entity_poly.type
_entity_poly.pdbx_seq_one_letter_code
_entity_poly.pdbx_strand_id
1 'polypeptide(L)' 'MRPCKPLIYEARLEKGLTQAELAEKVGTTKSYISKIENNLKEARISTLQKIIELGLGGHLELSIKL' A
#
# COMPACT_ATOMS: atom_id res chain seq x y z
N MET A 1 -15.94 13.93 10.12
CA MET A 1 -15.69 13.21 8.87
C MET A 1 -14.59 12.18 9.14
N ARG A 2 -14.87 10.87 9.16
CA ARG A 2 -13.79 9.88 9.27
C ARG A 2 -13.04 9.90 7.93
N PRO A 3 -11.75 10.26 7.88
CA PRO A 3 -10.99 10.05 6.66
C PRO A 3 -11.01 8.54 6.39
N CYS A 4 -11.56 8.11 5.25
CA CYS A 4 -11.49 6.71 4.85
C CYS A 4 -10.02 6.31 4.89
N LYS A 5 -9.66 5.40 5.79
CA LYS A 5 -8.27 4.96 5.85
C LYS A 5 -7.97 4.23 4.53
N PRO A 6 -6.81 4.49 3.91
CA PRO A 6 -6.49 3.96 2.59
C PRO A 6 -6.37 2.44 2.64
N LEU A 7 -6.76 1.78 1.55
CA LEU A 7 -6.80 0.31 1.41
C LEU A 7 -5.48 -0.39 1.83
N ILE A 8 -4.34 0.24 1.52
CA ILE A 8 -3.01 -0.25 1.90
C ILE A 8 -2.78 -0.22 3.42
N TYR A 9 -3.29 0.81 4.12
CA TYR A 9 -3.16 0.92 5.57
C TYR A 9 -3.89 -0.21 6.29
N GLU A 10 -5.12 -0.49 5.88
CA GLU A 10 -5.95 -1.54 6.49
C GLU A 10 -5.34 -2.91 6.24
N ALA A 11 -4.99 -3.22 4.99
CA ALA A 11 -4.32 -4.47 4.63
C ALA A 11 -3.00 -4.68 5.39
N ARG A 12 -2.22 -3.62 5.61
CA ARG A 12 -1.00 -3.69 6.42
C ARG A 12 -1.31 -4.06 7.88
N LEU A 13 -2.33 -3.46 8.47
CA LEU A 13 -2.74 -3.77 9.85
C LEU A 13 -3.31 -5.18 10.00
N GLU A 14 -4.07 -5.67 9.03
CA GLU A 14 -4.58 -7.06 9.01
C GLU A 14 -3.44 -8.08 8.98
N LYS A 15 -2.31 -7.72 8.34
CA LYS A 15 -1.08 -8.52 8.34
C LYS A 15 -0.23 -8.34 9.59
N GLY A 16 -0.64 -7.48 10.53
CA GLY A 16 0.11 -7.20 11.76
C GLY A 16 1.43 -6.47 11.55
N LEU A 17 1.61 -5.79 10.41
CA LEU A 17 2.87 -5.16 10.04
C LEU A 17 2.92 -3.68 10.46
N THR A 18 4.08 -3.23 10.91
CA THR A 18 4.42 -1.81 10.99
C THR A 18 4.77 -1.25 9.60
N GLN A 19 4.76 0.07 9.44
CA GLN A 19 5.19 0.71 8.20
C GLN A 19 6.65 0.41 7.84
N ALA A 20 7.52 0.21 8.85
CA ALA A 20 8.93 -0.11 8.64
C ALA A 20 9.10 -1.54 8.11
N GLU A 21 8.40 -2.51 8.71
CA GLU A 21 8.45 -3.91 8.25
C GLU A 21 7.88 -4.07 6.83
N LEU A 22 6.79 -3.36 6.50
CA LEU A 22 6.29 -3.34 5.13
C LEU A 22 7.31 -2.72 4.17
N ALA A 23 7.99 -1.64 4.60
CA ALA A 23 9.02 -1.01 3.78
C ALA A 23 10.21 -1.94 3.51
N GLU A 24 10.65 -2.69 4.51
CA GLU A 24 11.71 -3.69 4.37
C GLU A 24 11.32 -4.81 3.40
N LYS A 25 10.11 -5.36 3.53
CA LYS A 25 9.60 -6.41 2.62
C LYS A 25 9.54 -5.95 1.17
N VAL A 26 9.15 -4.70 0.93
CA VAL A 26 8.99 -4.14 -0.42
C VAL A 26 10.30 -3.57 -0.98
N GLY A 27 11.31 -3.34 -0.14
CA GLY A 27 12.56 -2.69 -0.53
C GLY A 27 12.42 -1.18 -0.72
N THR A 28 11.79 -0.50 0.25
CA THR A 28 11.59 0.96 0.24
C THR A 28 11.78 1.56 1.64
N THR A 29 11.36 2.82 1.86
CA THR A 29 11.49 3.51 3.15
C THR A 29 10.14 3.59 3.88
N LYS A 30 10.18 3.60 5.22
CA LYS A 30 8.99 3.84 6.07
C LYS A 30 8.26 5.14 5.68
N SER A 31 9.03 6.20 5.40
CA SER A 31 8.48 7.50 4.97
C SER A 31 7.70 7.37 3.65
N TYR A 32 8.23 6.59 2.71
CA TYR A 32 7.54 6.32 1.45
C TYR A 32 6.24 5.53 1.66
N ILE A 33 6.24 4.47 2.49
CA ILE A 33 5.00 3.76 2.86
C ILE A 33 3.98 4.71 3.49
N SER A 34 4.39 5.55 4.44
CA SER A 34 3.52 6.55 5.06
C SER A 34 2.94 7.53 4.03
N LYS A 35 3.75 7.98 3.05
CA LYS A 35 3.27 8.84 1.96
C LYS A 35 2.24 8.13 1.09
N ILE A 36 2.47 6.87 0.72
CA ILE A 36 1.54 6.07 -0.09
C ILE A 36 0.22 5.86 0.64
N GLU A 37 0.26 5.56 1.95
CA GLU A 37 -0.94 5.50 2.76
C GLU A 37 -1.66 6.85 2.70
N ASN A 38 -1.02 7.97 3.05
CA ASN A 38 -1.74 9.25 3.12
C ASN A 38 -2.16 9.85 1.76
N ASN A 39 -1.51 9.50 0.64
CA ASN A 39 -1.71 10.13 -0.68
C ASN A 39 -1.75 9.12 -1.83
N LEU A 40 -2.67 8.16 -1.77
CA LEU A 40 -2.79 7.07 -2.76
C LEU A 40 -3.00 7.55 -4.21
N LYS A 41 -3.68 8.68 -4.41
CA LYS A 41 -4.00 9.23 -5.74
C LYS A 41 -2.78 9.58 -6.59
N GLU A 42 -1.64 9.85 -5.95
CA GLU A 42 -0.37 10.17 -6.61
C GLU A 42 0.54 8.95 -6.79
N ALA A 43 0.13 7.79 -6.27
CA ALA A 43 0.93 6.58 -6.36
C ALA A 43 0.92 6.04 -7.80
N ARG A 44 2.11 5.66 -8.28
CA ARG A 44 2.21 4.91 -9.54
C ARG A 44 1.61 3.52 -9.34
N ILE A 45 0.93 3.01 -10.37
CA ILE A 45 0.38 1.64 -10.37
C ILE A 45 1.47 0.62 -10.04
N SER A 46 2.68 0.77 -10.61
CA SER A 46 3.81 -0.12 -10.33
C SER A 46 4.25 -0.11 -8.87
N THR A 47 4.12 1.03 -8.18
CA THR A 47 4.39 1.12 -6.74
C THR A 47 3.32 0.35 -5.95
N LEU A 48 2.04 0.54 -6.30
CA LEU A 48 0.94 -0.17 -5.64
C LEU A 48 1.06 -1.68 -5.84
N GLN A 49 1.36 -2.10 -7.06
CA GLN A 49 1.57 -3.51 -7.41
C GLN A 49 2.70 -4.12 -6.56
N LYS A 50 3.87 -3.47 -6.48
CA LYS A 50 4.98 -3.94 -5.63
C LYS A 50 4.60 -4.07 -4.16
N ILE A 51 3.89 -3.08 -3.61
CA ILE A 51 3.47 -3.12 -2.20
C ILE A 51 2.50 -4.28 -1.95
N ILE A 52 1.55 -4.48 -2.86
CA ILE A 52 0.52 -5.52 -2.74
C ILE A 52 1.15 -6.91 -2.89
N GLU A 53 1.93 -7.14 -3.94
CA GLU A 53 2.48 -8.47 -4.26
C GLU A 53 3.62 -8.86 -3.32
N LEU A 54 4.61 -7.98 -3.13
CA LEU A 54 5.81 -8.31 -2.35
C LEU A 54 5.61 -8.06 -0.84
N GLY A 55 4.86 -7.02 -0.49
CA GLY A 55 4.67 -6.60 0.89
C GLY A 55 3.51 -7.29 1.59
N LEU A 56 2.37 -7.38 0.91
CA LEU A 56 1.10 -7.87 1.48
C LEU A 56 0.73 -9.29 1.02
N GLY A 57 1.38 -9.80 -0.03
CA GLY A 57 1.12 -11.12 -0.60
C GLY A 57 -0.24 -11.23 -1.30
N GLY A 58 -0.74 -10.12 -1.84
CA GLY A 58 -1.97 -10.07 -2.63
C GLY A 58 -1.70 -9.95 -4.14
N HIS A 59 -2.75 -9.72 -4.92
CA HIS A 59 -2.67 -9.44 -6.35
C HIS A 59 -3.44 -8.16 -6.65
N LEU A 60 -2.86 -7.25 -7.45
CA LEU A 60 -3.55 -6.05 -7.91
C LEU A 60 -4.33 -6.35 -9.19
N GLU A 61 -5.65 -6.26 -9.15
CA GLU A 61 -6.50 -6.35 -10.34
C GLU A 61 -7.02 -4.97 -10.74
N LEU A 62 -6.91 -4.64 -12.01
CA LEU A 62 -7.39 -3.40 -12.59
C LEU A 62 -8.45 -3.73 -13.64
N SER A 63 -9.64 -3.13 -13.50
CA SER A 63 -10.69 -3.20 -14.51
C SER A 63 -11.13 -1.79 -14.90
N ILE A 64 -11.30 -1.57 -16.20
CA ILE A 64 -11.81 -0.32 -16.76
C ILE A 64 -13.20 -0.63 -17.31
N LYS A 65 -14.21 0.14 -16.86
CA LYS A 65 -15.57 0.10 -17.40
C LYS A 65 -15.85 1.44 -18.06
N LEU A 66 -16.44 1.41 -19.26
CA LEU A 66 -16.88 2.59 -20.02
C LEU A 66 -18.35 2.90 -19.70
#